data_AF-A0A1G8JXR0-F1
#
_entry.id   AF-A0A1G8JXR0-F1
#
_cell.length_a   1.000
_cell.length_b   1.000
_cell.length_c   1.000
_cell.angle_alpha   90.00
_cell.angle_beta   90.00
_cell.angle_gamma   90.00
#
_symmetry.space_group_name_H-M   'P 1'
#
loop_
_entity.id
_entity.type
_entity.pdbx_description
1 polymer ?
#
loop_
_entity_poly.entity_id
_entity_poly.type
_entity_poly.pdbx_seq_one_letter_code
_entity_poly.pdbx_strand_id
1 'polypeptide(L)'
;AYPADRFRQGDGYPPGPGDQGSPVDYGAGSAAGYSGDRGGHLLGHGDQGSMPGYHGGHGPGGAYPADHSAGHFGHGHADGYPAGQGDPGSAGYGEPAGYPGGHHGDGHTGGAGYPGGYPGDSGGHPVAAPMTGQGGGHDSALRLVWIYPDLLSTYGDQGNVLVLEQRARGRGIPVEIVHVRSADPVPDQGDIYLIGGGEDRPQILAADRLRRDGGLHRAVANGAALLAVCAGYQIMGSTFGGEEGQPVAGIELLDIASSRGERRAVGELAANVDPALALPILTGFENHMGVTHLGPGVRPLSTTVVGVGNGDGTEGCYAGKVVGTYLHGPALARNPALADLLMEWVVGSLAPLDDGWYERLRQERLGTVLPG
;
A
#
# COMPACT_ATOMS: atom_id res chain seq x y z
N ALA A 1 27.32 32.05 42.62
CA ALA A 1 27.36 33.52 42.49
C ALA A 1 26.67 33.90 41.18
N TYR A 2 25.63 34.73 41.25
CA TYR A 2 24.99 35.46 40.15
C TYR A 2 25.99 36.42 39.44
N PRO A 3 25.64 37.18 38.36
CA PRO A 3 24.33 37.40 37.67
C PRO A 3 24.42 37.25 36.12
N ALA A 4 23.35 37.17 35.31
CA ALA A 4 22.15 38.00 35.04
C ALA A 4 22.36 39.19 34.07
N ASP A 5 21.29 39.47 33.30
CA ASP A 5 20.94 40.61 32.43
C ASP A 5 21.21 40.48 30.91
N ARG A 6 20.18 40.29 30.07
CA ARG A 6 19.12 41.21 29.56
C ARG A 6 19.66 42.41 28.77
N PHE A 7 19.38 42.42 27.46
CA PHE A 7 19.00 43.65 26.74
C PHE A 7 17.87 43.35 25.75
N ARG A 8 16.93 44.29 25.68
CA ARG A 8 15.67 44.31 24.92
C ARG A 8 15.68 45.59 24.08
N GLN A 9 15.25 45.48 22.81
CA GLN A 9 14.66 46.52 21.91
C GLN A 9 15.42 47.82 21.57
N GLY A 10 15.33 48.22 20.29
CA GLY A 10 15.42 49.63 19.87
C GLY A 10 15.98 49.91 18.47
N ASP A 11 15.07 50.07 17.50
CA ASP A 11 15.01 51.13 16.48
C ASP A 11 15.99 51.23 15.28
N GLY A 12 15.39 51.33 14.09
CA GLY A 12 15.71 52.39 13.13
C GLY A 12 16.30 51.98 11.76
N TYR A 13 15.45 51.68 10.78
CA TYR A 13 15.79 51.82 9.35
C TYR A 13 15.00 53.00 8.74
N PRO A 14 15.65 53.99 8.10
CA PRO A 14 14.98 55.10 7.41
C PRO A 14 14.51 54.74 5.99
N PRO A 15 13.63 55.56 5.37
CA PRO A 15 12.75 55.17 4.26
C PRO A 15 13.38 55.35 2.87
N GLY A 16 12.82 54.64 1.88
CA GLY A 16 13.12 54.83 0.46
C GLY A 16 12.49 56.09 -0.13
N PRO A 17 12.96 56.57 -1.30
CA PRO A 17 12.35 57.68 -2.01
C PRO A 17 11.24 57.19 -2.97
N GLY A 18 10.14 57.94 -2.97
CA GLY A 18 8.94 57.70 -3.78
C GLY A 18 8.93 58.35 -5.17
N ASP A 19 8.12 57.72 -6.02
CA ASP A 19 6.99 58.26 -6.79
C ASP A 19 7.12 59.62 -7.50
N GLN A 20 6.85 59.65 -8.82
CA GLN A 20 5.96 60.61 -9.49
C GLN A 20 5.45 60.08 -10.85
N GLY A 21 4.13 60.08 -11.06
CA GLY A 21 3.54 60.60 -12.29
C GLY A 21 2.48 59.75 -13.02
N SER A 22 1.21 59.89 -12.64
CA SER A 22 0.04 59.68 -13.52
C SER A 22 -0.19 60.89 -14.42
N PRO A 23 -1.02 60.76 -15.49
CA PRO A 23 -2.39 61.25 -15.34
C PRO A 23 -3.48 60.38 -16.01
N VAL A 24 -4.69 60.59 -15.50
CA VAL A 24 -6.02 60.13 -15.93
C VAL A 24 -6.56 60.96 -17.09
N ASP A 25 -7.40 60.37 -17.96
CA ASP A 25 -8.65 61.00 -18.39
C ASP A 25 -9.73 59.98 -18.83
N TYR A 26 -10.99 60.37 -18.64
CA TYR A 26 -12.26 59.64 -18.80
C TYR A 26 -12.88 59.82 -20.20
N GLY A 27 -13.77 58.89 -20.59
CA GLY A 27 -14.71 59.07 -21.71
C GLY A 27 -15.85 58.05 -21.69
N ALA A 28 -17.09 58.54 -21.74
CA ALA A 28 -18.34 57.89 -21.31
C ALA A 28 -19.20 57.26 -22.43
N GLY A 29 -20.28 56.55 -22.02
CA GLY A 29 -21.49 56.26 -22.82
C GLY A 29 -21.99 54.81 -22.66
N SER A 30 -23.01 54.52 -21.84
CA SER A 30 -24.46 54.44 -22.19
C SER A 30 -24.81 53.35 -23.23
N ALA A 31 -25.87 52.55 -23.20
CA ALA A 31 -26.95 52.21 -22.28
C ALA A 31 -27.70 51.01 -22.93
N ALA A 32 -28.37 50.18 -22.11
CA ALA A 32 -29.63 49.45 -22.35
C ALA A 32 -29.90 48.67 -23.67
N GLY A 33 -30.39 47.43 -23.49
CA GLY A 33 -31.67 47.03 -24.10
C GLY A 33 -31.77 45.65 -24.77
N TYR A 34 -32.76 44.87 -24.29
CA TYR A 34 -33.53 43.80 -24.95
C TYR A 34 -32.82 42.47 -25.30
N SER A 35 -33.15 41.33 -24.68
CA SER A 35 -34.38 40.50 -24.74
C SER A 35 -34.69 39.95 -26.15
N GLY A 36 -34.80 38.62 -26.25
CA GLY A 36 -35.11 37.93 -27.51
C GLY A 36 -34.99 36.42 -27.39
N ASP A 37 -36.09 35.80 -26.99
CA ASP A 37 -36.35 34.38 -26.75
C ASP A 37 -36.58 33.56 -28.05
N ARG A 38 -36.71 32.22 -27.88
CA ARG A 38 -37.15 31.14 -28.83
C ARG A 38 -36.03 30.51 -29.67
N GLY A 39 -35.76 29.19 -29.59
CA GLY A 39 -36.67 28.05 -29.80
C GLY A 39 -36.56 27.65 -31.28
N GLY A 40 -36.40 26.40 -31.72
CA GLY A 40 -36.31 25.07 -31.16
C GLY A 40 -36.16 24.08 -32.34
N HIS A 41 -35.98 22.79 -32.01
CA HIS A 41 -36.40 21.61 -32.77
C HIS A 41 -35.65 21.10 -34.04
N LEU A 42 -35.31 19.79 -33.91
CA LEU A 42 -35.55 18.64 -34.81
C LEU A 42 -34.45 18.16 -35.79
N LEU A 43 -33.95 16.95 -35.47
CA LEU A 43 -33.85 15.71 -36.27
C LEU A 43 -33.53 15.78 -37.78
N GLY A 44 -32.58 14.94 -38.22
CA GLY A 44 -32.49 14.53 -39.62
C GLY A 44 -31.30 13.63 -39.97
N HIS A 45 -31.61 12.45 -40.52
CA HIS A 45 -30.76 11.32 -40.93
C HIS A 45 -29.79 11.56 -42.11
N GLY A 46 -28.87 10.59 -42.30
CA GLY A 46 -28.20 10.22 -43.57
C GLY A 46 -26.73 9.85 -43.32
N ASP A 47 -26.33 8.59 -43.15
CA ASP A 47 -26.21 7.46 -44.10
C ASP A 47 -25.16 7.64 -45.23
N GLN A 48 -24.35 6.58 -45.38
CA GLN A 48 -23.50 6.16 -46.52
C GLN A 48 -22.06 6.70 -46.70
N GLY A 49 -21.12 5.75 -46.75
CA GLY A 49 -19.77 5.95 -47.27
C GLY A 49 -18.77 4.83 -46.97
N SER A 50 -19.05 3.58 -47.37
CA SER A 50 -18.09 2.47 -47.39
C SER A 50 -17.43 2.31 -48.77
N MET A 51 -16.14 1.92 -48.79
CA MET A 51 -15.36 1.15 -49.80
C MET A 51 -13.91 1.69 -49.94
N PRO A 52 -12.92 0.92 -50.46
CA PRO A 52 -12.53 -0.48 -50.24
C PRO A 52 -11.04 -0.55 -49.80
N GLY A 53 -10.50 -1.60 -49.16
CA GLY A 53 -10.30 -2.95 -49.70
C GLY A 53 -9.06 -3.03 -50.61
N TYR A 54 -7.88 -3.35 -50.06
CA TYR A 54 -6.70 -3.79 -50.83
C TYR A 54 -6.30 -5.21 -50.38
N HIS A 55 -6.30 -6.12 -51.35
CA HIS A 55 -5.85 -7.51 -51.23
C HIS A 55 -4.61 -7.70 -52.13
N GLY A 56 -3.65 -8.50 -51.65
CA GLY A 56 -2.92 -9.45 -52.50
C GLY A 56 -1.41 -9.21 -52.67
N GLY A 57 -0.61 -10.20 -52.28
CA GLY A 57 0.77 -10.34 -52.73
C GLY A 57 1.65 -11.29 -51.90
N HIS A 58 1.50 -12.60 -52.09
CA HIS A 58 2.42 -13.65 -51.63
C HIS A 58 3.75 -13.64 -52.41
N GLY A 59 4.86 -14.01 -51.76
CA GLY A 59 6.12 -14.41 -52.41
C GLY A 59 7.25 -14.73 -51.41
N PRO A 60 7.87 -15.94 -51.42
CA PRO A 60 8.72 -16.45 -50.34
C PRO A 60 10.24 -16.34 -50.61
N GLY A 61 11.09 -16.46 -49.58
CA GLY A 61 12.49 -16.90 -49.76
C GLY A 61 13.53 -16.40 -48.75
N GLY A 62 14.34 -17.34 -48.22
CA GLY A 62 15.64 -17.11 -47.56
C GLY A 62 15.60 -17.31 -46.03
N ALA A 63 15.77 -18.50 -45.46
CA ALA A 63 16.98 -19.33 -45.36
C ALA A 63 18.16 -18.66 -44.62
N TYR A 64 18.48 -19.23 -43.44
CA TYR A 64 19.59 -18.96 -42.54
C TYR A 64 20.98 -19.01 -43.22
N PRO A 65 22.04 -18.54 -42.53
CA PRO A 65 22.79 -19.51 -41.74
C PRO A 65 23.06 -19.08 -40.29
N ALA A 66 23.13 -20.10 -39.44
CA ALA A 66 23.77 -20.05 -38.13
C ALA A 66 25.29 -19.90 -38.30
N ASP A 67 25.94 -19.22 -37.36
CA ASP A 67 27.33 -19.53 -37.02
C ASP A 67 27.53 -19.51 -35.50
N HIS A 68 28.33 -20.46 -35.06
CA HIS A 68 28.72 -20.75 -33.70
C HIS A 68 29.90 -19.87 -33.29
N SER A 69 29.90 -19.36 -32.06
CA SER A 69 31.15 -19.33 -31.28
C SER A 69 30.84 -19.16 -29.79
N ALA A 70 31.03 -20.26 -29.06
CA ALA A 70 31.30 -20.23 -27.63
C ALA A 70 32.64 -19.50 -27.40
N GLY A 71 32.65 -18.53 -26.49
CA GLY A 71 33.83 -17.78 -26.08
C GLY A 71 33.82 -17.59 -24.57
N HIS A 72 34.66 -18.37 -23.90
CA HIS A 72 34.84 -18.45 -22.46
C HIS A 72 36.02 -17.55 -22.07
N PHE A 73 35.77 -16.41 -21.44
CA PHE A 73 36.76 -15.58 -20.71
C PHE A 73 35.93 -14.69 -19.77
N GLY A 74 36.27 -14.40 -18.51
CA GLY A 74 37.51 -14.51 -17.77
C GLY A 74 37.37 -13.48 -16.64
N HIS A 75 37.77 -13.84 -15.42
CA HIS A 75 37.70 -13.02 -14.23
C HIS A 75 38.28 -11.61 -14.44
N GLY A 76 37.48 -10.58 -14.15
CA GLY A 76 37.88 -9.17 -14.10
C GLY A 76 38.00 -8.72 -12.65
N HIS A 77 39.21 -8.29 -12.30
CA HIS A 77 39.68 -7.84 -11.01
C HIS A 77 38.91 -6.65 -10.43
N ALA A 78 38.84 -6.63 -9.10
CA ALA A 78 38.46 -5.50 -8.27
C ALA A 78 39.54 -4.42 -8.28
N ASP A 79 39.15 -3.19 -8.57
CA ASP A 79 39.99 -2.00 -8.39
C ASP A 79 39.86 -1.48 -6.95
N GLY A 80 41.02 -1.30 -6.31
CA GLY A 80 41.17 -0.84 -4.94
C GLY A 80 41.08 0.67 -4.79
N TYR A 81 40.57 1.10 -3.63
CA TYR A 81 40.75 2.44 -3.08
C TYR A 81 41.83 2.41 -1.98
N PRO A 82 42.63 3.49 -1.82
CA PRO A 82 43.79 3.48 -0.94
C PRO A 82 43.43 3.70 0.54
N ALA A 83 44.22 3.09 1.41
CA ALA A 83 44.18 3.22 2.86
C ALA A 83 44.94 4.47 3.35
N GLY A 84 44.45 5.09 4.44
CA GLY A 84 45.19 6.08 5.21
C GLY A 84 44.48 6.59 6.48
N GLN A 85 44.97 6.13 7.65
CA GLN A 85 44.95 6.73 9.03
C GLN A 85 43.55 6.89 9.70
N GLY A 86 43.15 6.22 10.78
CA GLY A 86 43.80 5.92 12.09
C GLY A 86 43.68 7.15 13.00
N ASP A 87 42.81 7.26 14.02
CA ASP A 87 42.78 6.57 15.34
C ASP A 87 41.53 7.05 16.18
N PRO A 88 41.30 6.71 17.48
CA PRO A 88 40.51 5.59 18.00
C PRO A 88 39.24 6.00 18.83
N GLY A 89 38.36 5.03 19.10
CA GLY A 89 37.35 5.16 20.16
C GLY A 89 36.25 4.09 20.12
N SER A 90 36.55 2.85 20.50
CA SER A 90 35.53 1.79 20.66
C SER A 90 35.67 1.06 21.99
N ALA A 91 34.72 1.29 22.89
CA ALA A 91 34.23 0.35 23.89
C ALA A 91 32.81 -0.02 23.43
N GLY A 92 32.31 -1.25 23.41
CA GLY A 92 32.71 -2.51 24.01
C GLY A 92 31.39 -3.17 24.43
N TYR A 93 30.98 -4.28 23.81
CA TYR A 93 29.88 -5.12 24.30
C TYR A 93 30.17 -6.58 23.93
N GLY A 94 30.16 -7.42 24.97
CA GLY A 94 30.56 -8.82 24.95
C GLY A 94 29.50 -9.80 24.49
N GLU A 95 29.98 -11.00 24.16
CA GLU A 95 29.24 -12.21 23.84
C GLU A 95 28.43 -12.76 25.03
N PRO A 96 27.39 -13.57 24.77
CA PRO A 96 26.99 -14.61 25.70
C PRO A 96 27.34 -16.02 25.19
N ALA A 97 27.75 -16.81 26.18
CA ALA A 97 28.34 -18.14 26.11
C ALA A 97 27.38 -19.28 25.71
N GLY A 98 28.00 -20.38 25.27
CA GLY A 98 27.37 -21.60 24.79
C GLY A 98 26.70 -22.50 25.84
N TYR A 99 25.89 -23.40 25.31
CA TYR A 99 25.22 -24.50 26.00
C TYR A 99 26.19 -25.62 26.37
N PRO A 100 26.10 -26.23 27.56
CA PRO A 100 26.80 -27.47 27.86
C PRO A 100 25.93 -28.69 27.54
N GLY A 101 26.53 -29.65 26.82
CA GLY A 101 26.05 -31.02 26.74
C GLY A 101 26.47 -31.85 27.96
N GLY A 102 25.74 -32.93 28.21
CA GLY A 102 26.07 -33.95 29.22
C GLY A 102 25.51 -35.31 28.79
N HIS A 103 26.38 -36.32 28.81
CA HIS A 103 26.14 -37.71 28.41
C HIS A 103 25.75 -38.64 29.57
N HIS A 104 25.18 -39.80 29.20
CA HIS A 104 25.26 -41.16 29.78
C HIS A 104 24.06 -41.72 30.56
N GLY A 105 23.67 -42.96 30.20
CA GLY A 105 23.07 -43.93 31.11
C GLY A 105 22.06 -44.91 30.49
N ASP A 106 22.51 -46.14 30.20
CA ASP A 106 21.74 -47.30 29.72
C ASP A 106 20.70 -47.85 30.74
N GLY A 107 19.70 -48.61 30.24
CA GLY A 107 19.18 -49.78 30.97
C GLY A 107 17.65 -50.00 31.08
N HIS A 108 17.19 -51.05 30.39
CA HIS A 108 16.24 -52.08 30.84
C HIS A 108 14.69 -51.86 30.96
N THR A 109 14.00 -52.59 30.07
CA THR A 109 12.89 -53.58 30.29
C THR A 109 11.52 -53.21 30.89
N GLY A 110 10.47 -53.75 30.24
CA GLY A 110 9.13 -54.01 30.77
C GLY A 110 8.09 -53.04 30.21
N GLY A 111 7.01 -53.42 29.51
CA GLY A 111 6.18 -54.61 29.66
C GLY A 111 4.87 -54.23 30.36
N ALA A 112 3.89 -53.68 29.63
CA ALA A 112 2.48 -53.57 30.00
C ALA A 112 1.70 -53.24 28.71
N GLY A 113 0.72 -54.00 28.24
CA GLY A 113 -0.32 -54.72 28.99
C GLY A 113 -1.63 -53.99 28.75
N TYR A 114 -2.23 -54.17 27.57
CA TYR A 114 -3.61 -53.75 27.30
C TYR A 114 -4.57 -54.74 27.97
N PRO A 115 -5.60 -54.26 28.66
CA PRO A 115 -6.85 -55.00 28.75
C PRO A 115 -7.97 -54.21 28.07
N GLY A 116 -8.70 -54.92 27.21
CA GLY A 116 -9.96 -54.46 26.65
C GLY A 116 -11.10 -54.49 27.67
N GLY A 117 -12.21 -53.86 27.29
CA GLY A 117 -13.48 -53.95 28.00
C GLY A 117 -14.53 -53.03 27.39
N TYR A 118 -15.39 -53.57 26.52
CA TYR A 118 -16.75 -53.06 26.31
C TYR A 118 -17.66 -53.72 27.36
N PRO A 119 -18.60 -52.95 27.92
CA PRO A 119 -20.03 -53.09 27.57
C PRO A 119 -20.66 -51.69 27.34
N GLY A 120 -21.62 -51.44 26.46
CA GLY A 120 -22.85 -52.19 26.21
C GLY A 120 -23.91 -51.80 27.23
N ASP A 121 -24.54 -50.62 27.14
CA ASP A 121 -26.00 -50.47 27.27
C ASP A 121 -26.50 -49.05 26.93
N SER A 122 -27.76 -49.06 26.51
CA SER A 122 -28.72 -48.05 26.09
C SER A 122 -29.16 -47.04 27.16
N GLY A 123 -29.63 -45.86 26.71
CA GLY A 123 -30.33 -44.89 27.57
C GLY A 123 -30.55 -43.53 26.91
N GLY A 124 -31.81 -43.17 26.65
CA GLY A 124 -32.21 -42.03 25.82
C GLY A 124 -32.21 -40.62 26.45
N HIS A 125 -32.50 -39.66 25.55
CA HIS A 125 -33.05 -38.29 25.68
C HIS A 125 -32.06 -37.10 25.59
N PRO A 126 -32.47 -35.91 25.07
CA PRO A 126 -33.72 -35.53 24.41
C PRO A 126 -33.55 -34.86 23.01
N VAL A 127 -34.68 -34.76 22.30
CA VAL A 127 -34.92 -33.95 21.10
C VAL A 127 -34.76 -32.46 21.39
N ALA A 128 -33.94 -31.77 20.60
CA ALA A 128 -33.78 -30.31 20.63
C ALA A 128 -34.93 -29.61 19.87
N ALA A 129 -35.53 -28.61 20.51
CA ALA A 129 -36.47 -27.67 19.89
C ALA A 129 -35.72 -26.66 18.99
N PRO A 130 -36.36 -26.09 17.95
CA PRO A 130 -35.68 -25.29 16.95
C PRO A 130 -35.33 -23.91 17.51
N MET A 131 -34.04 -23.60 17.59
CA MET A 131 -33.60 -22.22 17.81
C MET A 131 -33.73 -21.45 16.50
N THR A 132 -34.62 -20.45 16.54
CA THR A 132 -34.75 -19.40 15.55
C THR A 132 -33.66 -18.35 15.80
N GLY A 133 -32.90 -18.01 14.76
CA GLY A 133 -31.84 -17.02 14.82
C GLY A 133 -30.81 -17.22 13.71
N GLN A 134 -31.21 -16.97 12.45
CA GLN A 134 -30.26 -16.89 11.33
C GLN A 134 -29.42 -15.62 11.47
N GLY A 135 -28.21 -15.76 11.99
CA GLY A 135 -27.06 -14.94 11.62
C GLY A 135 -26.22 -15.75 10.64
N GLY A 136 -25.95 -15.22 9.45
CA GLY A 136 -25.13 -15.89 8.44
C GLY A 136 -23.70 -16.08 8.94
N GLY A 137 -23.44 -17.25 9.54
CA GLY A 137 -22.09 -17.68 9.86
C GLY A 137 -21.33 -17.93 8.55
N HIS A 138 -20.19 -17.26 8.39
CA HIS A 138 -19.23 -17.64 7.37
C HIS A 138 -18.65 -19.00 7.77
N ASP A 139 -19.22 -20.08 7.22
CA ASP A 139 -18.67 -21.45 7.30
C ASP A 139 -17.34 -21.59 6.52
N SER A 140 -16.91 -20.52 5.82
CA SER A 140 -15.66 -20.46 5.06
C SER A 140 -14.63 -19.54 5.73
N ALA A 141 -13.35 -19.94 5.68
CA ALA A 141 -12.23 -19.12 6.12
C ALA A 141 -12.14 -17.79 5.35
N LEU A 142 -11.72 -16.73 6.04
CA LEU A 142 -11.34 -15.45 5.45
C LEU A 142 -10.09 -15.64 4.58
N ARG A 143 -10.20 -15.32 3.30
CA ARG A 143 -9.14 -15.55 2.31
C ARG A 143 -8.32 -14.30 2.09
N LEU A 144 -7.11 -14.29 2.63
CA LEU A 144 -6.13 -13.23 2.44
C LEU A 144 -5.25 -13.56 1.23
N VAL A 145 -5.27 -12.69 0.21
CA VAL A 145 -4.49 -12.88 -1.01
C VAL A 145 -3.32 -11.91 -1.03
N TRP A 146 -2.10 -12.42 -0.88
CA TRP A 146 -0.89 -11.61 -0.95
C TRP A 146 -0.28 -11.69 -2.35
N ILE A 147 -0.32 -10.57 -3.07
CA ILE A 147 0.08 -10.45 -4.46
C ILE A 147 1.57 -10.17 -4.58
N TYR A 148 2.22 -10.98 -5.40
CA TYR A 148 3.58 -10.88 -5.92
C TYR A 148 4.64 -10.65 -4.84
N PRO A 149 4.70 -11.45 -3.77
CA PRO A 149 5.74 -11.31 -2.75
C PRO A 149 7.15 -11.53 -3.32
N ASP A 150 7.29 -12.18 -4.47
CA ASP A 150 8.54 -12.33 -5.21
C ASP A 150 9.02 -11.04 -5.89
N LEU A 151 8.14 -10.06 -6.09
CA LEU A 151 8.47 -8.76 -6.70
C LEU A 151 8.27 -7.57 -5.73
N LEU A 152 7.26 -7.66 -4.86
CA LEU A 152 6.68 -6.54 -4.11
C LEU A 152 6.61 -6.84 -2.59
N SER A 153 7.72 -7.29 -2.01
CA SER A 153 7.84 -7.63 -0.58
C SER A 153 8.87 -6.78 0.17
N THR A 154 9.24 -5.63 -0.37
CA THR A 154 10.20 -4.74 0.30
C THR A 154 9.61 -4.16 1.59
N TYR A 155 10.47 -3.62 2.47
CA TYR A 155 10.06 -2.92 3.69
C TYR A 155 9.23 -3.73 4.70
N GLY A 156 9.26 -5.06 4.61
CA GLY A 156 8.61 -5.95 5.58
C GLY A 156 7.11 -6.10 5.38
N ASP A 157 6.56 -5.73 4.23
CA ASP A 157 5.10 -5.66 3.98
C ASP A 157 4.34 -6.98 4.19
N GLN A 158 5.04 -8.13 4.25
CA GLN A 158 4.49 -9.40 4.74
C GLN A 158 3.80 -9.24 6.10
N GLY A 159 4.31 -8.35 6.97
CA GLY A 159 3.70 -8.12 8.27
C GLY A 159 2.27 -7.57 8.20
N ASN A 160 1.84 -6.96 7.09
CA ASN A 160 0.43 -6.60 6.92
C ASN A 160 -0.48 -7.84 6.87
N VAL A 161 -0.04 -8.89 6.16
CA VAL A 161 -0.76 -10.17 6.09
C VAL A 161 -0.82 -10.83 7.47
N LEU A 162 0.32 -10.85 8.17
CA LEU A 162 0.43 -11.44 9.51
C LEU A 162 -0.44 -10.71 10.55
N VAL A 163 -0.57 -9.38 10.44
CA VAL A 163 -1.46 -8.62 11.33
C VAL A 163 -2.92 -8.99 11.09
N LEU A 164 -3.37 -9.09 9.83
CA LEU A 164 -4.73 -9.52 9.53
C LEU A 164 -5.00 -10.95 10.04
N GLU A 165 -4.08 -11.89 9.80
CA GLU A 165 -4.18 -13.25 10.31
C GLU A 165 -4.28 -13.28 11.84
N GLN A 166 -3.42 -12.53 12.53
CA GLN A 166 -3.41 -12.45 13.99
C GLN A 166 -4.71 -11.87 14.55
N ARG A 167 -5.23 -10.81 13.93
CA ARG A 167 -6.47 -10.14 14.33
C ARG A 167 -7.70 -10.99 14.06
N ALA A 168 -7.72 -11.74 12.96
CA ALA A 168 -8.75 -12.74 12.68
C ALA A 168 -8.72 -13.88 13.70
N ARG A 169 -7.53 -14.43 13.96
CA ARG A 169 -7.31 -15.49 14.96
C ARG A 169 -7.76 -15.08 16.35
N GLY A 170 -7.45 -13.84 16.77
CA GLY A 170 -7.89 -13.28 18.05
C GLY A 170 -9.42 -13.24 18.21
N ARG A 171 -10.18 -13.39 17.12
CA ARG A 171 -11.63 -13.37 17.07
C ARG A 171 -12.25 -14.71 16.65
N GLY A 172 -11.42 -15.75 16.55
CA GLY A 172 -11.88 -17.08 16.13
C GLY A 172 -12.32 -17.15 14.65
N ILE A 173 -11.89 -16.20 13.82
CA ILE A 173 -12.18 -16.20 12.38
C ILE A 173 -11.10 -17.05 11.70
N PRO A 174 -11.45 -18.18 11.05
CA PRO A 174 -10.47 -18.99 10.32
C PRO A 174 -9.92 -18.20 9.13
N VAL A 175 -8.64 -18.38 8.81
CA VAL A 175 -7.94 -17.66 7.73
C VAL A 175 -7.26 -18.65 6.79
N GLU A 176 -7.37 -18.39 5.49
CA GLU A 176 -6.55 -18.99 4.44
C GLU A 176 -5.67 -17.90 3.81
N ILE A 177 -4.36 -18.10 3.76
CA ILE A 177 -3.44 -17.17 3.10
C ILE A 177 -3.03 -17.74 1.75
N VAL A 178 -3.38 -17.05 0.68
CA VAL A 178 -2.99 -17.37 -0.69
C VAL A 178 -1.83 -16.48 -1.11
N HIS A 179 -0.69 -17.09 -1.42
CA HIS A 179 0.48 -16.40 -1.96
C HIS A 179 0.44 -16.49 -3.49
N VAL A 180 0.29 -15.35 -4.16
CA VAL A 180 0.25 -15.29 -5.63
C VAL A 180 1.60 -14.81 -6.11
N ARG A 181 2.40 -15.64 -6.77
CA ARG A 181 3.68 -15.19 -7.35
C ARG A 181 3.43 -14.51 -8.69
N SER A 182 4.41 -13.75 -9.18
CA SER A 182 4.31 -13.01 -10.44
C SER A 182 4.05 -13.86 -11.70
N ALA A 183 4.27 -15.18 -11.62
CA ALA A 183 3.99 -16.14 -12.68
C ALA A 183 2.58 -16.78 -12.59
N ASP A 184 1.90 -16.61 -11.46
CA ASP A 184 0.62 -17.24 -11.16
C ASP A 184 -0.53 -16.23 -11.39
N PRO A 185 -1.71 -16.66 -11.86
CA PRO A 185 -2.85 -15.76 -12.05
C PRO A 185 -3.40 -15.24 -10.71
N VAL A 186 -3.92 -14.02 -10.69
CA VAL A 186 -4.56 -13.48 -9.48
C VAL A 186 -5.96 -14.11 -9.33
N PRO A 187 -6.25 -14.85 -8.25
CA PRO A 187 -7.58 -15.40 -8.03
C PRO A 187 -8.58 -14.26 -7.80
N ASP A 188 -9.83 -14.43 -8.20
CA ASP A 188 -10.91 -13.44 -8.06
C ASP A 188 -11.93 -13.77 -6.95
N GLN A 189 -11.63 -14.79 -6.14
CA GLN A 189 -12.46 -15.25 -5.00
C GLN A 189 -11.76 -15.07 -3.64
N GLY A 190 -10.91 -14.05 -3.51
CA GLY A 190 -10.35 -13.63 -2.23
C GLY A 190 -11.21 -12.57 -1.55
N ASP A 191 -10.98 -12.38 -0.25
CA ASP A 191 -11.72 -11.42 0.55
C ASP A 191 -10.94 -10.11 0.75
N ILE A 192 -9.66 -10.24 1.07
CA ILE A 192 -8.75 -9.10 1.28
C ILE A 192 -7.48 -9.36 0.47
N TYR A 193 -7.15 -8.41 -0.40
CA TYR A 193 -5.95 -8.43 -1.21
C TYR A 193 -4.91 -7.47 -0.65
N LEU A 194 -3.65 -7.90 -0.68
CA LEU A 194 -2.52 -7.11 -0.22
C LEU A 194 -1.46 -7.05 -1.30
N ILE A 195 -0.98 -5.85 -1.60
CA ILE A 195 0.13 -5.61 -2.53
C ILE A 195 1.11 -4.61 -1.91
N GLY A 196 2.38 -5.01 -1.82
CA GLY A 196 3.42 -4.25 -1.13
C GLY A 196 4.22 -3.32 -2.03
N GLY A 197 5.28 -2.76 -1.45
CA GLY A 197 6.29 -1.98 -2.14
C GLY A 197 7.31 -2.85 -2.88
N GLY A 198 7.92 -2.29 -3.92
CA GLY A 198 9.02 -2.90 -4.66
C GLY A 198 9.94 -1.85 -5.26
N GLU A 199 11.06 -2.30 -5.81
CA GLU A 199 11.96 -1.45 -6.59
C GLU A 199 11.40 -1.22 -8.01
N ASP A 200 11.96 -0.23 -8.73
CA ASP A 200 11.46 0.23 -10.03
C ASP A 200 11.24 -0.92 -11.03
N ARG A 201 12.22 -1.83 -11.21
CA ARG A 201 12.12 -2.95 -12.17
C ARG A 201 11.04 -3.98 -11.78
N PRO A 202 11.06 -4.55 -10.56
CA PRO A 202 9.98 -5.39 -10.07
C PRO A 202 8.59 -4.73 -10.16
N GLN A 203 8.49 -3.42 -9.87
CA GLN A 203 7.24 -2.66 -9.97
C GLN A 203 6.72 -2.60 -11.41
N ILE A 204 7.58 -2.27 -12.38
CA ILE A 204 7.22 -2.25 -13.81
C ILE A 204 6.74 -3.62 -14.28
N LEU A 205 7.46 -4.68 -13.89
CA LEU A 205 7.07 -6.06 -14.22
C LEU A 205 5.72 -6.43 -13.59
N ALA A 206 5.52 -6.10 -12.31
CA ALA A 206 4.27 -6.36 -11.60
C ALA A 206 3.07 -5.66 -12.26
N ALA A 207 3.22 -4.39 -12.65
CA ALA A 207 2.19 -3.64 -13.35
C ALA A 207 1.79 -4.29 -14.68
N ASP A 208 2.78 -4.69 -15.49
CA ASP A 208 2.51 -5.37 -16.76
C ASP A 208 1.78 -6.72 -16.57
N ARG A 209 2.16 -7.50 -15.56
CA ARG A 209 1.51 -8.78 -15.26
C ARG A 209 0.07 -8.59 -14.78
N LEU A 210 -0.16 -7.68 -13.83
CA LEU A 210 -1.50 -7.39 -13.32
C LEU A 210 -2.43 -6.84 -14.41
N ARG A 211 -1.94 -5.95 -15.27
CA ARG A 211 -2.72 -5.38 -16.38
C ARG A 211 -3.15 -6.45 -17.40
N ARG A 212 -2.30 -7.45 -17.66
CA ARG A 212 -2.63 -8.55 -18.58
C ARG A 212 -3.58 -9.58 -17.96
N ASP A 213 -3.50 -9.79 -16.65
CA ASP A 213 -4.27 -10.80 -15.91
C ASP A 213 -5.71 -10.33 -15.58
N GLY A 214 -5.84 -9.10 -15.07
CA GLY A 214 -7.13 -8.50 -14.73
C GLY A 214 -7.87 -9.15 -13.55
N GLY A 215 -7.29 -10.13 -12.86
CA GLY A 215 -7.91 -10.82 -11.72
C GLY A 215 -8.18 -9.90 -10.54
N LEU A 216 -7.28 -8.95 -10.27
CA LEU A 216 -7.48 -7.96 -9.21
C LEU A 216 -8.69 -7.05 -9.47
N HIS A 217 -8.94 -6.65 -10.72
CA HIS A 217 -10.14 -5.89 -11.09
C HIS A 217 -11.41 -6.69 -10.81
N ARG A 218 -11.43 -7.97 -11.21
CA ARG A 218 -12.58 -8.85 -10.95
C ARG A 218 -12.81 -9.02 -9.45
N ALA A 219 -11.74 -9.23 -8.68
CA ALA A 219 -11.83 -9.37 -7.23
C ALA A 219 -12.44 -8.14 -6.55
N VAL A 220 -11.95 -6.93 -6.87
CA VAL A 220 -12.48 -5.68 -6.32
C VAL A 220 -13.92 -5.46 -6.78
N ALA A 221 -14.25 -5.74 -8.03
CA ALA A 221 -15.63 -5.69 -8.54
C ALA A 221 -16.56 -6.69 -7.82
N ASN A 222 -16.04 -7.83 -7.37
CA ASN A 222 -16.75 -8.81 -6.54
C ASN A 222 -16.89 -8.39 -5.07
N GLY A 223 -16.38 -7.21 -4.69
CA GLY A 223 -16.53 -6.64 -3.35
C GLY A 223 -15.40 -6.94 -2.38
N ALA A 224 -14.26 -7.44 -2.86
CA ALA A 224 -13.06 -7.64 -2.07
C ALA A 224 -12.47 -6.30 -1.57
N ALA A 225 -11.84 -6.33 -0.40
CA ALA A 225 -11.03 -5.23 0.09
C ALA A 225 -9.61 -5.30 -0.47
N LEU A 226 -8.95 -4.16 -0.60
CA LEU A 226 -7.56 -4.08 -1.07
C LEU A 226 -6.76 -3.09 -0.21
N LEU A 227 -5.58 -3.54 0.24
CA LEU A 227 -4.53 -2.67 0.75
C LEU A 227 -3.34 -2.67 -0.21
N ALA A 228 -3.05 -1.50 -0.78
CA ALA A 228 -1.93 -1.28 -1.68
C ALA A 228 -0.92 -0.32 -1.03
N VAL A 229 0.34 -0.73 -0.94
CA VAL A 229 1.39 0.01 -0.24
C VAL A 229 2.48 0.45 -1.22
N CYS A 230 2.85 1.74 -1.19
CA CYS A 230 3.95 2.34 -1.94
C CYS A 230 3.91 2.00 -3.45
N ALA A 231 4.84 1.19 -3.97
CA ALA A 231 4.82 0.75 -5.37
C ALA A 231 3.47 0.10 -5.75
N GLY A 232 2.93 -0.76 -4.88
CA GLY A 232 1.61 -1.35 -5.04
C GLY A 232 0.51 -0.31 -5.18
N TYR A 233 0.55 0.76 -4.38
CA TYR A 233 -0.39 1.89 -4.47
C TYR A 233 -0.28 2.60 -5.83
N GLN A 234 0.92 2.93 -6.26
CA GLN A 234 1.16 3.63 -7.53
C GLN A 234 0.70 2.82 -8.75
N ILE A 235 0.92 1.49 -8.72
CA ILE A 235 0.47 0.59 -9.79
C ILE A 235 -1.05 0.69 -10.00
N MET A 236 -1.83 0.97 -8.96
CA MET A 236 -3.30 1.02 -9.05
C MET A 236 -3.80 2.18 -9.94
N GLY A 237 -2.96 3.18 -10.21
CA GLY A 237 -3.32 4.33 -11.03
C GLY A 237 -3.26 4.11 -12.53
N SER A 238 -3.44 5.22 -13.24
CA SER A 238 -3.23 5.31 -14.69
C SER A 238 -1.76 5.28 -15.07
N THR A 239 -0.92 6.00 -14.32
CA THR A 239 0.52 6.07 -14.54
C THR A 239 1.33 6.10 -13.25
N PHE A 240 2.59 5.64 -13.32
CA PHE A 240 3.61 5.83 -12.30
C PHE A 240 4.98 6.12 -12.95
N GLY A 241 5.97 6.56 -12.17
CA GLY A 241 7.33 6.82 -12.68
C GLY A 241 8.18 5.55 -12.73
N GLY A 242 8.82 5.28 -13.88
CA GLY A 242 9.78 4.19 -14.06
C GLY A 242 11.20 4.51 -13.56
N GLU A 243 12.16 3.66 -13.93
CA GLU A 243 13.58 3.74 -13.49
C GLU A 243 14.22 5.13 -13.65
N GLU A 244 13.94 5.81 -14.76
CA GLU A 244 14.47 7.13 -15.11
C GLU A 244 13.40 8.23 -14.98
N GLY A 245 12.27 7.93 -14.35
CA GLY A 245 11.13 8.85 -14.20
C GLY A 245 10.20 8.91 -15.42
N GLN A 246 10.46 8.14 -16.47
CA GLN A 246 9.55 8.00 -17.61
C GLN A 246 8.18 7.45 -17.15
N PRO A 247 7.07 7.92 -17.73
CA PRO A 247 5.75 7.42 -17.36
C PRO A 247 5.59 5.95 -17.76
N VAL A 248 5.08 5.13 -16.84
CA VAL A 248 4.75 3.73 -17.03
C VAL A 248 3.26 3.55 -16.73
N ALA A 249 2.55 2.80 -17.57
CA ALA A 249 1.14 2.52 -17.36
C ALA A 249 0.94 1.65 -16.10
N GLY A 250 0.03 2.09 -15.23
CA GLY A 250 -0.49 1.28 -14.14
C GLY A 250 -1.60 0.34 -14.63
N ILE A 251 -2.51 -0.01 -13.73
CA ILE A 251 -3.62 -0.92 -14.02
C ILE A 251 -4.97 -0.22 -14.10
N GLU A 252 -5.06 1.08 -13.81
CA GLU A 252 -6.31 1.87 -13.88
C GLU A 252 -7.43 1.37 -12.95
N LEU A 253 -7.07 0.83 -11.79
CA LEU A 253 -8.03 0.41 -10.76
C LEU A 253 -8.57 1.61 -9.95
N LEU A 254 -7.73 2.63 -9.76
CA LEU A 254 -8.06 3.89 -9.10
C LEU A 254 -7.82 5.05 -10.07
N ASP A 255 -8.65 6.08 -9.98
CA ASP A 255 -8.41 7.36 -10.68
C ASP A 255 -7.33 8.15 -9.93
N ILE A 256 -6.08 7.71 -10.08
CA ILE A 256 -4.88 8.36 -9.56
C ILE A 256 -3.80 8.36 -10.63
N ALA A 257 -2.86 9.28 -10.51
CA ALA A 257 -1.65 9.30 -11.33
C ALA A 257 -0.45 9.62 -10.44
N SER A 258 0.59 8.80 -10.55
CA SER A 258 1.85 9.00 -9.85
C SER A 258 2.96 9.35 -10.82
N SER A 259 3.96 10.09 -10.34
CA SER A 259 5.20 10.37 -11.05
C SER A 259 6.39 10.32 -10.09
N ARG A 260 7.60 10.31 -10.63
CA ARG A 260 8.81 10.51 -9.80
C ARG A 260 8.92 11.99 -9.45
N GLY A 261 8.94 12.31 -8.15
CA GLY A 261 9.18 13.64 -7.61
C GLY A 261 10.66 14.00 -7.57
N GLU A 262 10.96 15.26 -7.24
CA GLU A 262 12.33 15.80 -7.21
C GLU A 262 13.14 15.34 -5.99
N ARG A 263 12.47 15.04 -4.88
CA ARG A 263 13.08 14.63 -3.62
C ARG A 263 12.44 13.36 -3.09
N ARG A 264 13.24 12.52 -2.44
CA ARG A 264 12.75 11.35 -1.73
C ARG A 264 12.10 11.77 -0.42
N ALA A 265 10.86 11.35 -0.22
CA ALA A 265 10.20 11.38 1.08
C ALA A 265 10.77 10.23 1.92
N VAL A 266 11.45 10.57 3.03
CA VAL A 266 12.05 9.61 3.96
C VAL A 266 11.84 10.11 5.37
N GLY A 267 11.07 9.39 6.19
CA GLY A 267 10.86 9.78 7.58
C GLY A 267 9.63 9.17 8.22
N GLU A 268 9.40 9.54 9.48
CA GLU A 268 8.13 9.24 10.15
C GLU A 268 7.01 10.02 9.47
N LEU A 269 5.88 9.34 9.28
CA LEU A 269 4.65 9.91 8.75
C LEU A 269 3.58 9.83 9.84
N ALA A 270 2.85 10.92 10.04
CA ALA A 270 1.64 10.97 10.86
C ALA A 270 0.56 11.76 10.14
N ALA A 271 -0.66 11.24 10.08
CA ALA A 271 -1.73 11.86 9.29
C ALA A 271 -3.12 11.65 9.90
N ASN A 272 -3.93 12.72 9.94
CA ASN A 272 -5.29 12.69 10.44
C ASN A 272 -6.22 12.06 9.41
N VAL A 273 -6.83 10.94 9.74
CA VAL A 273 -7.69 10.19 8.80
C VAL A 273 -8.93 11.00 8.44
N ASP A 274 -9.40 10.81 7.20
CA ASP A 274 -10.73 11.26 6.80
C ASP A 274 -11.77 10.82 7.85
N PRO A 275 -12.50 11.77 8.47
CA PRO A 275 -13.48 11.46 9.51
C PRO A 275 -14.54 10.43 9.09
N ALA A 276 -14.79 10.27 7.79
CA ALA A 276 -15.72 9.27 7.26
C ALA A 276 -15.30 7.81 7.54
N LEU A 277 -14.02 7.56 7.81
CA LEU A 277 -13.51 6.23 8.16
C LEU A 277 -13.49 5.96 9.66
N ALA A 278 -13.73 6.98 10.49
CA ALA A 278 -13.76 6.87 11.96
C ALA A 278 -12.52 6.20 12.58
N LEU A 279 -11.35 6.37 11.97
CA LEU A 279 -10.08 5.83 12.46
C LEU A 279 -9.30 6.88 13.28
N PRO A 280 -8.47 6.44 14.23
CA PRO A 280 -7.51 7.33 14.87
C PRO A 280 -6.40 7.73 13.88
N ILE A 281 -5.56 8.70 14.27
CA ILE A 281 -4.43 9.19 13.45
C ILE A 281 -3.59 8.05 12.86
N LEU A 282 -3.24 8.08 11.58
CA LEU A 282 -2.32 7.09 11.03
C LEU A 282 -0.88 7.46 11.37
N THR A 283 -0.06 6.45 11.57
CA THR A 283 1.38 6.60 11.78
C THR A 283 2.16 5.53 11.04
N GLY A 284 3.35 5.84 10.56
CA GLY A 284 4.22 4.89 9.89
C GLY A 284 5.52 5.55 9.46
N PHE A 285 6.19 4.92 8.51
CA PHE A 285 7.40 5.47 7.88
C PHE A 285 7.18 5.57 6.38
N GLU A 286 7.57 6.67 5.76
CA GLU A 286 7.51 6.84 4.32
C GLU A 286 8.92 6.71 3.73
N ASN A 287 9.03 6.08 2.55
CA ASN A 287 10.31 5.95 1.86
C ASN A 287 10.13 5.84 0.33
N HIS A 288 9.71 6.92 -0.31
CA HIS A 288 9.36 6.91 -1.74
C HIS A 288 9.82 8.18 -2.45
N MET A 289 9.98 8.08 -3.76
CA MET A 289 10.06 9.26 -4.64
C MET A 289 8.74 9.55 -5.36
N GLY A 290 7.71 8.72 -5.18
CA GLY A 290 6.42 8.95 -5.83
C GLY A 290 5.76 10.21 -5.31
N VAL A 291 5.21 11.01 -6.21
CA VAL A 291 4.19 12.03 -5.93
C VAL A 291 2.92 11.53 -6.58
N THR A 292 1.81 11.52 -5.85
CA THR A 292 0.54 10.97 -6.34
C THR A 292 -0.53 12.05 -6.36
N HIS A 293 -1.22 12.18 -7.49
CA HIS A 293 -2.37 13.05 -7.64
C HIS A 293 -3.64 12.21 -7.69
N LEU A 294 -4.65 12.65 -6.93
CA LEU A 294 -5.96 12.00 -6.87
C LEU A 294 -6.91 12.62 -7.89
N GLY A 295 -7.58 11.77 -8.66
CA GLY A 295 -8.62 12.15 -9.59
C GLY A 295 -10.03 12.10 -8.98
N PRO A 296 -11.07 12.45 -9.77
CA PRO A 296 -12.46 12.34 -9.36
C PRO A 296 -12.85 10.98 -8.75
N GLY A 297 -13.66 11.02 -7.69
CA GLY A 297 -14.20 9.80 -7.06
C GLY A 297 -13.22 9.07 -6.13
N VAL A 298 -11.97 9.51 -6.04
CA VAL A 298 -10.98 9.04 -5.07
C VAL A 298 -10.83 10.07 -3.95
N ARG A 299 -10.86 9.62 -2.70
CA ARG A 299 -10.71 10.49 -1.52
C ARG A 299 -9.32 10.31 -0.91
N PRO A 300 -8.67 11.35 -0.38
CA PRO A 300 -7.45 11.17 0.40
C PRO A 300 -7.75 10.29 1.62
N LEU A 301 -6.83 9.38 1.96
CA LEU A 301 -6.98 8.55 3.17
C LEU A 301 -6.89 9.43 4.42
N SER A 302 -6.01 10.43 4.37
CA SER A 302 -5.74 11.31 5.50
C SER A 302 -5.13 12.64 5.05
N THR A 303 -5.19 13.63 5.93
CA THR A 303 -4.42 14.87 5.82
C THR A 303 -3.11 14.72 6.58
N THR A 304 -1.99 14.99 5.91
CA THR A 304 -0.64 14.83 6.47
C THR A 304 -0.37 15.88 7.56
N VAL A 305 0.11 15.42 8.71
CA VAL A 305 0.54 16.27 9.83
C VAL A 305 2.07 16.32 9.88
N VAL A 306 2.72 15.17 9.72
CA VAL A 306 4.16 15.00 9.65
C VAL A 306 4.47 14.10 8.45
N GLY A 307 5.51 14.43 7.70
CA GLY A 307 5.90 13.72 6.48
C GLY A 307 5.46 14.43 5.20
N VAL A 308 5.55 13.73 4.07
CA VAL A 308 5.25 14.23 2.73
C VAL A 308 3.94 13.62 2.21
N GLY A 309 3.75 12.32 2.38
CA GLY A 309 2.60 11.58 1.86
C GLY A 309 2.49 11.67 0.33
N ASN A 310 1.31 11.97 -0.20
CA ASN A 310 1.11 12.12 -1.64
C ASN A 310 1.92 13.28 -2.27
N GLY A 311 2.39 14.25 -1.46
CA GLY A 311 3.13 15.44 -1.90
C GLY A 311 2.30 16.71 -2.01
N ASP A 312 1.00 16.65 -1.70
CA ASP A 312 0.04 17.78 -1.75
C ASP A 312 -0.57 18.12 -0.37
N GLY A 313 0.02 17.61 0.71
CA GLY A 313 -0.49 17.74 2.08
C GLY A 313 -1.51 16.66 2.47
N THR A 314 -1.79 15.71 1.58
CA THR A 314 -2.55 14.50 1.88
C THR A 314 -1.65 13.28 1.93
N GLU A 315 -2.15 12.20 2.53
CA GLU A 315 -1.51 10.89 2.52
C GLU A 315 -2.50 9.83 2.05
N GLY A 316 -2.02 8.99 1.12
CA GLY A 316 -2.75 7.86 0.57
C GLY A 316 -4.08 8.23 -0.08
N CYS A 317 -4.89 7.22 -0.35
CA CYS A 317 -6.26 7.39 -0.81
C CYS A 317 -7.14 6.21 -0.44
N TYR A 318 -8.45 6.39 -0.59
CA TYR A 318 -9.40 5.30 -0.64
C TYR A 318 -10.53 5.56 -1.63
N ALA A 319 -11.06 4.47 -2.19
CA ALA A 319 -12.27 4.45 -3.00
C ALA A 319 -13.00 3.11 -2.77
N GLY A 320 -14.23 3.19 -2.23
CA GLY A 320 -14.93 1.98 -1.79
C GLY A 320 -14.13 1.22 -0.73
N LYS A 321 -13.77 -0.03 -1.03
CA LYS A 321 -12.97 -0.91 -0.15
C LYS A 321 -11.49 -1.00 -0.55
N VAL A 322 -11.02 -0.09 -1.40
CA VAL A 322 -9.62 -0.02 -1.83
C VAL A 322 -8.93 1.09 -1.05
N VAL A 323 -7.79 0.77 -0.42
CA VAL A 323 -6.91 1.70 0.28
C VAL A 323 -5.53 1.67 -0.37
N GLY A 324 -5.03 2.84 -0.76
CA GLY A 324 -3.65 3.05 -1.19
C GLY A 324 -2.91 3.93 -0.18
N THR A 325 -1.65 3.61 0.16
CA THR A 325 -0.88 4.39 1.14
C THR A 325 0.62 4.29 0.92
N TYR A 326 1.36 5.32 1.32
CA TYR A 326 2.83 5.33 1.43
C TYR A 326 3.34 4.90 2.82
N LEU A 327 2.44 4.64 3.77
CA LEU A 327 2.79 4.12 5.09
C LEU A 327 3.46 2.75 5.00
N HIS A 328 4.72 2.68 5.41
CA HIS A 328 5.40 1.45 5.79
C HIS A 328 5.44 1.29 7.31
N GLY A 329 6.02 0.20 7.79
CA GLY A 329 6.18 -0.04 9.22
C GLY A 329 6.17 -1.50 9.66
N PRO A 330 5.41 -2.44 9.07
CA PRO A 330 4.34 -2.34 8.04
C PRO A 330 3.12 -1.50 8.44
N ALA A 331 2.33 -1.04 7.46
CA ALA A 331 1.17 -0.16 7.65
C ALA A 331 0.19 -0.63 8.74
N LEU A 332 -0.21 -1.89 8.69
CA LEU A 332 -1.22 -2.46 9.59
C LEU A 332 -0.67 -2.73 10.99
N ALA A 333 0.63 -3.00 11.11
CA ALA A 333 1.27 -3.16 12.43
C ALA A 333 1.29 -1.83 13.19
N ARG A 334 1.50 -0.72 12.48
CA ARG A 334 1.47 0.63 13.06
C ARG A 334 0.03 1.12 13.29
N ASN A 335 -0.94 0.57 12.54
CA ASN A 335 -2.33 1.00 12.54
C ASN A 335 -3.32 -0.20 12.55
N PRO A 336 -3.45 -0.94 13.67
CA PRO A 336 -4.35 -2.09 13.76
C PRO A 336 -5.83 -1.76 13.56
N ALA A 337 -6.25 -0.52 13.86
CA ALA A 337 -7.61 -0.06 13.56
C ALA A 337 -7.89 -0.02 12.04
N LEU A 338 -6.87 0.25 11.21
CA LEU A 338 -6.99 0.15 9.75
C LEU A 338 -7.13 -1.31 9.31
N ALA A 339 -6.45 -2.24 9.99
CA ALA A 339 -6.59 -3.67 9.73
C ALA A 339 -8.02 -4.15 10.04
N ASP A 340 -8.59 -3.69 11.17
CA ASP A 340 -9.96 -3.99 11.53
C ASP A 340 -10.96 -3.40 10.52
N LEU A 341 -10.76 -2.16 10.05
CA LEU A 341 -11.61 -1.57 9.01
C LEU A 341 -11.66 -2.43 7.73
N LEU A 342 -10.50 -2.90 7.25
CA LEU A 342 -10.41 -3.78 6.07
C LEU A 342 -11.17 -5.10 6.29
N MET A 343 -11.06 -5.68 7.49
CA MET A 343 -11.77 -6.89 7.86
C MET A 343 -13.28 -6.64 7.98
N GLU A 344 -13.70 -5.55 8.63
CA GLU A 344 -15.11 -5.19 8.82
C GLU A 344 -15.85 -4.99 7.50
N TRP A 345 -15.16 -4.47 6.47
CA TRP A 345 -15.73 -4.39 5.13
C TRP A 345 -16.09 -5.75 4.52
N VAL A 346 -15.48 -6.84 4.97
CA VAL A 346 -15.73 -8.19 4.47
C VAL A 346 -16.64 -8.97 5.41
N VAL A 347 -16.27 -9.07 6.69
CA VAL A 347 -16.93 -9.97 7.64
C VAL A 347 -17.96 -9.27 8.54
N GLY A 348 -18.13 -7.96 8.38
CA GLY A 348 -19.01 -7.14 9.23
C GLY A 348 -18.36 -6.80 10.57
N SER A 349 -19.17 -6.30 11.50
CA SER A 349 -18.69 -5.77 12.79
C SER A 349 -17.85 -6.78 13.57
N LEU A 350 -16.71 -6.32 14.07
CA LEU A 350 -15.78 -7.15 14.85
C LEU A 350 -15.91 -6.91 16.35
N ALA A 351 -15.76 -7.98 17.13
CA ALA A 351 -15.56 -7.84 18.56
C ALA A 351 -14.22 -7.10 18.85
N PRO A 352 -14.16 -6.25 19.89
CA PRO A 352 -12.93 -5.57 20.26
C PRO A 352 -11.86 -6.57 20.71
N LEU A 353 -10.59 -6.26 20.44
CA LEU A 353 -9.43 -6.98 20.96
C LEU A 353 -8.74 -6.19 22.07
N ASP A 354 -8.03 -6.89 22.95
CA ASP A 354 -7.13 -6.22 23.90
C ASP A 354 -5.87 -5.74 23.17
N ASP A 355 -5.88 -4.46 22.86
CA ASP A 355 -4.86 -3.73 22.14
C ASP A 355 -3.95 -2.93 23.11
N GLY A 356 -4.03 -3.15 24.43
CA GLY A 356 -3.41 -2.29 25.44
C GLY A 356 -1.89 -2.13 25.32
N TRP A 357 -1.15 -3.17 24.91
CA TRP A 357 0.29 -3.07 24.66
C TRP A 357 0.62 -2.30 23.39
N TYR A 358 -0.13 -2.54 22.31
CA TYR A 358 0.07 -1.82 21.06
C TYR A 358 -0.25 -0.34 21.25
N GLU A 359 -1.32 -0.03 21.97
CA GLU A 359 -1.74 1.36 22.17
C GLU A 359 -0.70 2.13 22.99
N ARG A 360 -0.08 1.51 24.00
CA ARG A 360 1.06 2.12 24.70
C ARG A 360 2.22 2.46 23.77
N LEU A 361 2.67 1.50 22.95
CA LEU A 361 3.77 1.74 22.00
C LEU A 361 3.40 2.80 20.96
N ARG A 362 2.16 2.80 20.51
CA ARG A 362 1.63 3.78 19.58
C ARG A 362 1.64 5.18 20.18
N GLN A 363 1.18 5.35 21.42
CA GLN A 363 1.20 6.64 22.11
C GLN A 363 2.62 7.16 22.35
N GLU A 364 3.56 6.30 22.75
CA GLU A 364 4.98 6.68 22.88
C GLU A 364 5.55 7.23 21.57
N ARG A 365 5.23 6.57 20.45
CA ARG A 365 5.70 7.01 19.12
C ARG A 365 5.02 8.30 18.67
N LEU A 366 3.70 8.42 18.83
CA LEU A 366 2.98 9.64 18.50
C LEU A 366 3.49 10.83 19.31
N GLY A 367 3.78 10.64 20.60
CA GLY A 367 4.40 11.68 21.44
C GLY A 367 5.81 12.10 21.01
N THR A 368 6.50 11.28 20.22
CA THR A 368 7.83 11.60 19.66
C THR A 368 7.71 12.28 18.29
N VAL A 369 6.71 11.91 17.49
CA VAL A 369 6.55 12.36 16.09
C VAL A 369 5.74 13.64 15.99
N LEU A 370 4.65 13.76 16.76
CA LEU A 370 3.76 14.91 16.66
C LEU A 370 4.40 16.16 17.28
N PRO A 371 4.24 17.34 16.64
CA PRO A 371 4.63 18.59 17.27
C PRO A 371 3.79 18.80 18.55
N GLY A 372 4.48 19.17 19.63
CA GLY A 372 3.88 19.37 20.97
C GLY A 372 3.06 20.64 21.12
#